data_AF-G0NEY1-F1
#
_entry.id   AF-G0NEY1-F1
#
_cell.length_a   1.000
_cell.length_b   1.000
_cell.length_c   1.000
_cell.angle_alpha   90.00
_cell.angle_beta   90.00
_cell.angle_gamma   90.00
#
_symmetry.space_group_name_H-M   'P 1'
#
loop_
_entity.id
_entity.type
_entity.pdbx_description
1 polymer ?
#
loop_
_entity_poly.entity_id
_entity_poly.type
_entity_poly.pdbx_seq_one_letter_code
_entity_poly.pdbx_strand_id
1 'polypeptide(L)'
;MAVHPSIFILLLFFITPVHAQDEDITPEDAVLCSKLEKGSDVHDFCMETIRAVRSFEAFFDKFHYGSPDMLAAINENHMITLKEICDRFKNCPKTNRLNCFLPRLDTSMVCRKCNILRTPYGACIKKFMTTKIKSDALESYLKDFTNRGVAQKCTDLRYPNAVMAGIFFECGLEAETSFNKLNEELRLIYECSIK
;
A
#
# COMPACT_ATOMS: atom_id res chain seq x y z
N MET A 1 -25.35 42.26 54.94
CA MET A 1 -24.33 41.34 55.52
C MET A 1 -24.50 40.02 54.81
N ALA A 2 -23.65 39.76 53.82
CA ALA A 2 -23.76 38.60 52.94
C ALA A 2 -22.78 37.52 53.42
N VAL A 3 -23.27 36.29 53.56
CA VAL A 3 -22.49 35.11 53.92
C VAL A 3 -22.12 34.38 52.62
N HIS A 4 -20.83 34.21 52.41
CA HIS A 4 -20.24 33.36 51.37
C HIS A 4 -20.66 31.90 51.55
N PRO A 5 -20.73 31.14 50.44
CA PRO A 5 -20.13 29.82 50.45
C PRO A 5 -19.11 29.64 49.32
N SER A 6 -18.01 29.02 49.71
CA SER A 6 -16.89 28.62 48.89
C SER A 6 -17.30 27.60 47.83
N ILE A 7 -17.01 27.89 46.57
CA ILE A 7 -17.15 26.95 45.45
C ILE A 7 -15.82 26.20 45.33
N PHE A 8 -15.82 24.93 45.74
CA PHE A 8 -14.79 23.95 45.37
C PHE A 8 -14.97 23.60 43.88
N ILE A 9 -14.08 24.07 43.02
CA ILE A 9 -14.02 23.63 41.62
C ILE A 9 -13.21 22.33 41.58
N LEU A 10 -13.92 21.21 41.52
CA LEU A 10 -13.36 19.90 41.19
C LEU A 10 -13.23 19.82 39.66
N LEU A 11 -12.01 19.98 39.15
CA LEU A 11 -11.65 19.69 37.76
C LEU A 11 -11.71 18.17 37.53
N LEU A 12 -12.87 17.68 37.13
CA LEU A 12 -13.02 16.36 36.52
C LEU A 12 -12.51 16.45 35.07
N PHE A 13 -11.30 15.95 34.84
CA PHE A 13 -10.81 15.60 33.51
C PHE A 13 -11.75 14.53 32.92
N PHE A 14 -12.63 14.93 32.01
CA PHE A 14 -13.29 14.01 31.10
C PHE A 14 -12.24 13.48 30.11
N ILE A 15 -11.64 12.34 30.45
CA ILE A 15 -11.00 11.47 29.46
C ILE A 15 -12.16 10.87 28.66
N THR A 16 -12.43 11.41 27.48
CA THR A 16 -13.30 10.73 26.53
C THR A 16 -12.58 9.46 26.05
N PRO A 17 -13.19 8.28 26.12
CA PRO A 17 -12.64 7.13 25.43
C PRO A 17 -12.78 7.42 23.93
N VAL A 18 -11.63 7.47 23.25
CA VAL A 18 -11.54 7.34 21.79
C VAL A 18 -12.35 6.12 21.40
N HIS A 19 -13.57 6.35 20.89
CA HIS A 19 -14.31 5.33 20.20
C HIS A 19 -13.50 5.03 18.93
N ALA A 20 -12.88 3.86 18.91
CA ALA A 20 -12.48 3.24 17.66
C ALA A 20 -13.73 3.22 16.78
N GLN A 21 -13.68 3.91 15.64
CA GLN A 21 -14.70 3.78 14.62
C GLN A 21 -14.69 2.31 14.18
N ASP A 22 -15.73 1.57 14.55
CA ASP A 22 -16.07 0.33 13.86
C ASP A 22 -16.37 0.72 12.41
N GLU A 23 -15.40 0.50 11.52
CA GLU A 23 -15.63 0.57 10.08
C GLU A 23 -16.63 -0.54 9.74
N ASP A 24 -17.79 -0.12 9.22
CA ASP A 24 -18.91 -0.97 8.85
C ASP A 24 -18.44 -2.00 7.80
N ILE A 25 -18.38 -3.27 8.19
CA ILE A 25 -17.90 -4.38 7.36
C ILE A 25 -18.89 -4.56 6.21
N THR A 26 -18.45 -4.43 4.96
CA THR A 26 -19.35 -4.63 3.83
C THR A 26 -19.81 -6.11 3.76
N PRO A 27 -20.97 -6.42 3.18
CA PRO A 27 -21.44 -7.80 3.04
C PRO A 27 -20.45 -8.72 2.29
N GLU A 28 -19.69 -8.16 1.34
CA GLU A 28 -18.61 -8.86 0.63
C GLU A 28 -17.45 -9.20 1.56
N ASP A 29 -17.05 -8.26 2.42
CA ASP A 29 -16.00 -8.45 3.43
C ASP A 29 -16.41 -9.46 4.50
N ALA A 30 -17.69 -9.48 4.89
CA ALA A 30 -18.24 -10.46 5.82
C ALA A 30 -18.19 -11.89 5.24
N VAL A 31 -18.45 -12.08 3.94
CA VAL A 31 -18.32 -13.38 3.25
C VAL A 31 -16.85 -13.81 3.14
N LEU A 32 -15.94 -12.86 2.87
CA LEU A 32 -14.50 -13.11 2.78
C LEU A 32 -13.92 -13.58 4.12
N CYS A 33 -14.42 -13.06 5.23
CA CYS A 33 -13.93 -13.34 6.58
C CYS A 33 -14.67 -14.49 7.31
N SER A 34 -15.91 -14.82 6.91
CA SER A 34 -16.72 -15.90 7.50
C SER A 34 -16.36 -17.32 7.06
N LYS A 35 -15.54 -17.49 6.01
CA LYS A 35 -14.99 -18.81 5.64
C LYS A 35 -14.01 -19.40 6.68
N LEU A 36 -13.75 -18.70 7.79
CA LEU A 36 -12.76 -19.07 8.81
C LEU A 36 -13.35 -19.75 10.06
N GLU A 37 -14.58 -20.25 10.02
CA GLU A 37 -15.27 -20.80 11.20
C GLU A 37 -15.02 -22.30 11.46
N LYS A 38 -14.21 -23.00 10.66
CA LYS A 38 -13.88 -24.43 10.87
C LYS A 38 -12.37 -24.65 11.05
N GLY A 39 -11.98 -25.27 12.17
CA GLY A 39 -10.59 -25.32 12.66
C GLY A 39 -9.53 -25.95 11.73
N SER A 40 -9.88 -26.84 10.78
CA SER A 40 -8.94 -27.33 9.76
C SER A 40 -8.77 -26.35 8.58
N ASP A 41 -9.83 -25.62 8.26
CA ASP A 41 -9.89 -24.62 7.18
C ASP A 41 -9.04 -23.38 7.52
N VAL A 42 -8.97 -23.03 8.80
CA VAL A 42 -8.18 -21.89 9.29
C VAL A 42 -6.68 -22.12 9.09
N HIS A 43 -6.15 -23.27 9.49
CA HIS A 43 -4.72 -23.57 9.36
C HIS A 43 -4.27 -23.56 7.89
N ASP A 44 -5.03 -24.23 7.02
CA ASP A 44 -4.69 -24.31 5.59
C ASP A 44 -4.77 -22.94 4.93
N PHE A 45 -5.80 -22.16 5.24
CA PHE A 45 -5.90 -20.77 4.82
C PHE A 45 -4.71 -19.91 5.27
N CYS A 46 -4.29 -20.02 6.53
CA CYS A 46 -3.15 -19.29 7.06
C CYS A 46 -1.85 -19.68 6.33
N MET A 47 -1.66 -20.97 6.08
CA MET A 47 -0.49 -21.48 5.36
C MET A 47 -0.46 -21.02 3.89
N GLU A 48 -1.61 -21.01 3.21
CA GLU A 48 -1.72 -20.46 1.86
C GLU A 48 -1.39 -18.97 1.81
N THR A 49 -1.92 -18.20 2.76
CA THR A 49 -1.64 -16.76 2.86
C THR A 49 -0.15 -16.50 3.10
N ILE A 50 0.48 -17.22 4.04
CA ILE A 50 1.92 -17.12 4.31
C ILE A 50 2.73 -17.47 3.07
N ARG A 51 2.41 -18.58 2.40
CA ARG A 51 3.11 -18.99 1.16
C ARG A 51 2.99 -17.93 0.08
N ALA A 52 1.80 -17.38 -0.12
CA ALA A 52 1.57 -16.38 -1.14
C ALA A 52 2.31 -15.07 -0.83
N VAL A 53 2.25 -14.56 0.40
CA VAL A 53 2.97 -13.35 0.79
C VAL A 53 4.48 -13.52 0.63
N ARG A 54 5.06 -14.62 1.13
CA ARG A 54 6.49 -14.90 0.95
C ARG A 54 6.89 -15.04 -0.51
N SER A 55 6.02 -15.63 -1.34
CA SER A 55 6.23 -15.69 -2.79
C SER A 55 6.29 -14.29 -3.40
N PHE A 56 5.41 -13.38 -2.96
CA PHE A 56 5.42 -12.00 -3.43
C PHE A 56 6.58 -11.18 -2.89
N GLU A 57 7.00 -11.39 -1.64
CA GLU A 57 8.23 -10.80 -1.10
C GLU A 57 9.43 -11.22 -1.95
N ALA A 58 9.61 -12.53 -2.15
CA ALA A 58 10.69 -13.05 -3.00
C ALA A 58 10.62 -12.53 -4.45
N PHE A 59 9.40 -12.36 -5.00
CA PHE A 59 9.20 -11.74 -6.31
C PHE A 59 9.67 -10.29 -6.32
N PHE A 60 9.29 -9.49 -5.32
CA PHE A 60 9.69 -8.09 -5.21
C PHE A 60 11.15 -7.88 -4.79
N ASP A 61 11.80 -8.87 -4.20
CA ASP A 61 13.24 -8.86 -3.93
C ASP A 61 14.04 -9.21 -5.20
N LYS A 62 13.48 -10.07 -6.06
CA LYS A 62 14.09 -10.45 -7.34
C LYS A 62 14.07 -9.32 -8.36
N PHE A 63 13.04 -8.47 -8.34
CA PHE A 63 12.85 -7.40 -9.33
C PHE A 63 12.72 -6.04 -8.66
N HIS A 64 13.37 -5.01 -9.23
CA HIS A 64 13.10 -3.64 -8.81
C HIS A 64 11.62 -3.28 -9.02
N TYR A 65 10.99 -2.72 -7.99
CA TYR A 65 9.59 -2.37 -8.06
C TYR A 65 9.30 -1.36 -9.18
N GLY A 66 8.31 -1.67 -10.03
CA GLY A 66 7.93 -0.83 -11.17
C GLY A 66 8.85 -0.93 -12.38
N SER A 67 9.86 -1.81 -12.38
CA SER A 67 10.73 -2.01 -13.52
C SER A 67 10.03 -2.69 -14.70
N PRO A 68 10.50 -2.49 -15.95
CA PRO A 68 9.94 -3.19 -17.11
C PRO A 68 9.91 -4.71 -16.91
N ASP A 69 10.96 -5.30 -16.35
CA ASP A 69 11.06 -6.74 -16.10
C ASP A 69 10.04 -7.20 -15.05
N MET A 70 9.87 -6.43 -13.97
CA MET A 70 8.85 -6.72 -12.95
C MET A 70 7.45 -6.66 -13.54
N LEU A 71 7.16 -5.59 -14.29
CA LEU A 71 5.84 -5.35 -14.87
C LEU A 71 5.51 -6.39 -15.96
N ALA A 72 6.53 -6.90 -16.67
CA ALA A 72 6.39 -8.03 -17.59
C ALA A 72 6.14 -9.37 -16.89
N ALA A 73 6.73 -9.57 -15.71
CA ALA A 73 6.59 -10.81 -14.96
C ALA A 73 5.32 -10.86 -14.09
N ILE A 74 4.75 -9.72 -13.71
CA ILE A 74 3.51 -9.65 -12.93
C ILE A 74 2.29 -9.79 -13.85
N ASN A 75 1.52 -10.86 -13.68
CA ASN A 75 0.32 -11.14 -14.49
C ASN A 75 -0.97 -10.86 -13.69
N GLU A 76 -2.12 -10.96 -14.37
CA GLU A 76 -3.42 -10.69 -13.74
C GLU A 76 -3.72 -11.64 -12.58
N ASN A 77 -3.34 -12.92 -12.70
CA ASN A 77 -3.54 -13.90 -11.62
C ASN A 77 -2.75 -13.53 -10.37
N HIS A 78 -1.50 -13.08 -10.51
CA HIS A 78 -0.69 -12.55 -9.42
C HIS A 78 -1.39 -11.35 -8.73
N MET A 79 -1.95 -10.42 -9.53
CA MET A 79 -2.66 -9.25 -9.02
C MET A 79 -3.96 -9.60 -8.29
N ILE A 80 -4.70 -10.61 -8.76
CA ILE A 80 -5.93 -11.11 -8.11
C ILE A 80 -5.57 -11.73 -6.75
N THR A 81 -4.59 -12.64 -6.70
CA THR A 81 -4.17 -13.27 -5.44
C THR A 81 -3.65 -12.23 -4.44
N LEU A 82 -2.84 -11.26 -4.89
CA LEU A 82 -2.38 -10.14 -4.06
C LEU A 82 -3.54 -9.34 -3.49
N LYS A 83 -4.54 -8.99 -4.33
CA LYS A 83 -5.71 -8.23 -3.91
C LYS A 83 -6.46 -8.97 -2.80
N GLU A 84 -6.74 -10.26 -3.00
CA GLU A 84 -7.46 -11.06 -2.01
C GLU A 84 -6.75 -11.10 -0.66
N ILE A 85 -5.42 -11.25 -0.66
CA ILE A 85 -4.62 -11.24 0.57
C ILE A 85 -4.71 -9.88 1.26
N CYS A 86 -4.63 -8.79 0.50
CA CYS A 86 -4.64 -7.44 1.04
C CYS A 86 -6.00 -7.01 1.58
N ASP A 87 -7.09 -7.36 0.89
CA ASP A 87 -8.44 -7.10 1.35
C ASP A 87 -8.74 -7.89 2.63
N ARG A 88 -8.37 -9.18 2.68
CA ARG A 88 -8.52 -9.99 3.90
C ARG A 88 -7.71 -9.41 5.06
N PHE A 89 -6.48 -8.98 4.80
CA PHE A 89 -5.67 -8.36 5.84
C PHE A 89 -6.30 -7.07 6.37
N LYS A 90 -6.88 -6.23 5.50
CA LYS A 90 -7.51 -4.97 5.86
C LYS A 90 -8.83 -5.17 6.61
N ASN A 91 -9.71 -6.03 6.09
CA ASN A 91 -11.12 -6.06 6.46
C ASN A 91 -11.47 -7.18 7.46
N CYS A 92 -10.65 -8.22 7.60
CA CYS A 92 -10.94 -9.27 8.57
C CYS A 92 -10.60 -8.86 10.01
N PRO A 93 -11.41 -9.27 11.00
CA PRO A 93 -11.18 -8.95 12.40
C PRO A 93 -9.74 -9.25 12.83
N LYS A 94 -9.16 -8.39 13.67
CA LYS A 94 -7.80 -8.60 14.24
C LYS A 94 -7.67 -9.97 14.93
N THR A 95 -8.77 -10.56 15.37
CA THR A 95 -8.86 -11.92 15.94
C THR A 95 -8.60 -13.04 14.92
N ASN A 96 -8.82 -12.84 13.62
CA ASN A 96 -8.39 -13.78 12.59
C ASN A 96 -6.88 -13.66 12.28
N ARG A 97 -6.30 -12.45 12.42
CA ARG A 97 -4.84 -12.29 12.47
C ARG A 97 -4.22 -12.98 13.68
N LEU A 98 -4.99 -13.21 14.75
CA LEU A 98 -4.55 -13.98 15.92
C LEU A 98 -4.57 -15.50 15.68
N ASN A 99 -5.49 -16.03 14.86
CA ASN A 99 -5.57 -17.48 14.58
C ASN A 99 -4.54 -17.96 13.55
N CYS A 100 -4.05 -17.08 12.66
CA CYS A 100 -2.89 -17.33 11.82
C CYS A 100 -1.59 -17.01 12.58
N PHE A 101 -1.09 -17.95 13.38
CA PHE A 101 0.09 -17.73 14.21
C PHE A 101 1.43 -17.83 13.45
N LEU A 102 2.32 -16.90 13.82
CA LEU A 102 3.79 -16.86 13.86
C LEU A 102 4.65 -17.56 12.77
N PRO A 103 5.62 -16.86 12.16
CA PRO A 103 6.02 -15.49 12.44
C PRO A 103 4.93 -14.49 12.03
N ARG A 104 4.85 -13.35 12.73
CA ARG A 104 3.96 -12.26 12.34
C ARG A 104 4.25 -11.92 10.88
N LEU A 105 3.32 -12.24 10.00
CA LEU A 105 3.44 -11.97 8.59
C LEU A 105 3.18 -10.48 8.37
N ASP A 106 4.22 -9.72 8.04
CA ASP A 106 4.07 -8.32 7.67
C ASP A 106 3.69 -8.22 6.20
N THR A 107 2.39 -8.13 5.93
CA THR A 107 1.89 -7.96 4.57
C THR A 107 1.92 -6.51 4.10
N SER A 108 2.33 -5.56 4.95
CA SER A 108 2.14 -4.13 4.70
C SER A 108 2.85 -3.68 3.42
N MET A 109 4.09 -4.08 3.20
CA MET A 109 4.86 -3.67 2.03
C MET A 109 4.33 -4.30 0.74
N VAL A 110 4.00 -5.60 0.78
CA VAL A 110 3.40 -6.33 -0.35
C VAL A 110 2.08 -5.67 -0.76
N CYS A 111 1.24 -5.32 0.22
CA CYS A 111 -0.05 -4.69 -0.04
C CYS A 111 0.06 -3.24 -0.51
N ARG A 112 1.01 -2.46 0.00
CA ARG A 112 1.31 -1.11 -0.53
C ARG A 112 1.72 -1.18 -2.01
N LYS A 113 2.67 -2.06 -2.34
CA LYS A 113 3.11 -2.30 -3.73
C LYS A 113 1.93 -2.70 -4.62
N CYS A 114 1.08 -3.62 -4.18
CA CYS A 114 -0.12 -4.01 -4.93
C CYS A 114 -1.08 -2.82 -5.17
N ASN A 115 -1.39 -2.06 -4.12
CA ASN A 115 -2.34 -0.96 -4.19
C ASN A 115 -1.89 0.11 -5.17
N ILE A 116 -0.60 0.47 -5.16
CA ILE A 116 -0.01 1.44 -6.11
C ILE A 116 -0.22 0.99 -7.56
N LEU A 117 0.04 -0.28 -7.88
CA LEU A 117 -0.15 -0.82 -9.24
C LEU A 117 -1.61 -0.82 -9.74
N ARG A 118 -2.58 -0.60 -8.84
CA ARG A 118 -4.02 -0.51 -9.14
C ARG A 118 -4.53 0.93 -9.25
N THR A 119 -3.69 1.90 -8.97
CA THR A 119 -4.03 3.33 -9.11
C THR A 119 -3.91 3.81 -10.57
N PRO A 120 -4.44 5.00 -10.91
CA PRO A 120 -4.20 5.63 -12.21
C PRO A 120 -2.71 5.76 -12.57
N TYR A 121 -1.85 6.05 -11.58
CA TYR A 121 -0.39 6.03 -11.78
C TYR A 121 0.14 4.61 -12.09
N GLY A 122 -0.33 3.59 -11.38
CA GLY A 122 0.03 2.20 -11.63
C GLY A 122 -0.37 1.71 -13.03
N ALA A 123 -1.56 2.09 -13.49
CA ALA A 123 -2.00 1.81 -14.85
C ALA A 123 -1.14 2.54 -15.91
N CYS A 124 -0.78 3.79 -15.64
CA CYS A 124 0.11 4.58 -16.48
C CYS A 124 1.47 3.89 -16.69
N ILE A 125 2.15 3.45 -15.62
CA ILE A 125 3.47 2.83 -15.76
C ILE A 125 3.43 1.47 -16.48
N LYS A 126 2.35 0.69 -16.31
CA LYS A 126 2.14 -0.59 -17.03
C LYS A 126 2.05 -0.39 -18.54
N LYS A 127 1.46 0.71 -19.01
CA LYS A 127 1.36 1.04 -20.44
C LYS A 127 2.74 1.08 -21.11
N PHE A 128 3.75 1.60 -20.41
CA PHE A 128 5.10 1.78 -20.97
C PHE A 128 5.95 0.52 -21.03
N MET A 129 5.40 -0.65 -20.69
CA MET A 129 6.01 -1.93 -21.03
C MET A 129 6.10 -2.13 -22.54
N THR A 130 5.12 -1.63 -23.30
CA THR A 130 4.98 -1.88 -24.74
C THR A 130 4.99 -0.61 -25.58
N THR A 131 4.88 0.57 -24.95
CA THR A 131 4.87 1.86 -25.65
C THR A 131 6.12 2.69 -25.36
N LYS A 132 6.64 3.36 -26.38
CA LYS A 132 7.71 4.34 -26.24
C LYS A 132 7.22 5.56 -25.45
N ILE A 133 8.00 5.98 -24.44
CA ILE A 133 7.78 7.20 -23.68
C ILE A 133 8.37 8.37 -24.47
N LYS A 134 7.66 9.49 -24.59
CA LYS A 134 8.13 10.71 -25.25
C LYS A 134 8.78 11.70 -24.28
N SER A 135 8.40 11.66 -23.00
CA SER A 135 9.05 12.46 -21.96
C SER A 135 10.37 11.82 -21.52
N ASP A 136 11.50 12.46 -21.81
CA ASP A 136 12.83 11.99 -21.40
C ASP A 136 12.94 11.85 -19.86
N ALA A 137 12.37 12.79 -19.12
CA ALA A 137 12.36 12.76 -17.66
C ALA A 137 11.58 11.54 -17.14
N LEU A 138 10.39 11.28 -17.71
CA LEU A 138 9.61 10.11 -17.33
C LEU A 138 10.27 8.81 -17.79
N GLU A 139 10.89 8.78 -18.97
CA GLU A 139 11.58 7.60 -19.47
C GLU A 139 12.74 7.22 -18.56
N SER A 140 13.59 8.19 -18.21
CA SER A 140 14.66 8.00 -17.24
C SER A 140 14.09 7.50 -15.90
N TYR A 141 13.05 8.17 -15.39
CA TYR A 141 12.40 7.80 -14.13
C TYR A 141 11.79 6.38 -14.16
N LEU A 142 11.27 5.90 -15.29
CA LEU A 142 10.63 4.58 -15.37
C LEU A 142 11.56 3.44 -15.82
N LYS A 143 12.75 3.73 -16.35
CA LYS A 143 13.64 2.70 -16.91
C LYS A 143 15.02 2.63 -16.27
N ASP A 144 15.53 3.69 -15.64
CA ASP A 144 16.82 3.63 -14.94
C ASP A 144 16.64 3.08 -13.52
N PHE A 145 17.00 1.81 -13.34
CA PHE A 145 17.02 1.12 -12.03
C PHE A 145 18.45 0.83 -11.55
N THR A 146 19.46 1.49 -12.12
CA THR A 146 20.80 1.48 -11.53
C THR A 146 20.79 2.16 -10.16
N ASN A 147 21.83 1.99 -9.34
CA ASN A 147 21.95 2.72 -8.06
C ASN A 147 21.82 4.24 -8.26
N ARG A 148 22.34 4.77 -9.39
CA ARG A 148 22.17 6.19 -9.76
C ARG A 148 20.72 6.50 -10.10
N GLY A 149 20.07 5.64 -10.89
CA GLY A 149 18.65 5.77 -11.25
C GLY A 149 17.75 5.79 -10.03
N VAL A 150 17.94 4.89 -9.06
CA VAL A 150 17.18 4.86 -7.80
C VAL A 150 17.42 6.13 -6.98
N ALA A 151 18.67 6.60 -6.87
CA ALA A 151 18.98 7.87 -6.20
C ALA A 151 18.31 9.07 -6.89
N GLN A 152 18.24 9.06 -8.22
CA GLN A 152 17.54 10.07 -9.00
C GLN A 152 16.03 10.01 -8.76
N LYS A 153 15.40 8.82 -8.73
CA LYS A 153 13.97 8.67 -8.38
C LYS A 153 13.66 9.30 -7.02
N CYS A 154 14.53 9.14 -6.03
CA CYS A 154 14.36 9.77 -4.73
C CYS A 154 14.44 11.30 -4.78
N THR A 155 15.30 11.84 -5.65
CA THR A 155 15.38 13.29 -5.93
C THR A 155 14.13 13.78 -6.63
N ASP A 156 13.65 13.04 -7.62
CA ASP A 156 12.45 13.36 -8.38
C ASP A 156 11.21 13.26 -7.49
N LEU A 157 11.13 12.31 -6.56
CA LEU A 157 10.05 12.26 -5.57
C LEU A 157 10.10 13.45 -4.60
N ARG A 158 11.27 14.02 -4.32
CA ARG A 158 11.38 15.25 -3.50
C ARG A 158 10.99 16.50 -4.29
N TYR A 159 11.28 16.54 -5.59
CA TYR A 159 11.06 17.69 -6.47
C TYR A 159 10.48 17.26 -7.83
N PRO A 160 9.20 16.83 -7.88
CA PRO A 160 8.67 16.02 -8.99
C PRO A 160 8.31 16.77 -10.27
N ASN A 161 8.67 18.04 -10.42
CA ASN A 161 8.14 18.92 -11.47
C ASN A 161 8.26 18.33 -12.89
N ALA A 162 9.42 17.79 -13.26
CA ALA A 162 9.63 17.24 -14.61
C ALA A 162 8.96 15.88 -14.82
N VAL A 163 9.01 15.00 -13.80
CA VAL A 163 8.38 13.67 -13.86
C VAL A 163 6.86 13.78 -13.84
N MET A 164 6.29 14.64 -13.00
CA MET A 164 4.85 14.94 -12.97
C MET A 164 4.36 15.50 -14.30
N ALA A 165 5.08 16.47 -14.88
CA ALA A 165 4.75 16.97 -16.21
C ALA A 165 4.77 15.86 -17.28
N GLY A 166 5.74 14.95 -17.20
CA GLY A 166 5.79 13.76 -18.05
C GLY A 166 4.59 12.82 -17.86
N ILE A 167 4.21 12.54 -16.60
CA ILE A 167 3.04 11.70 -16.27
C ILE A 167 1.76 12.37 -16.79
N PHE A 168 1.57 13.66 -16.56
CA PHE A 168 0.43 14.41 -17.07
C PHE A 168 0.35 14.34 -18.60
N PHE A 169 1.47 14.58 -19.28
CA PHE A 169 1.52 14.58 -20.73
C PHE A 169 1.18 13.21 -21.34
N GLU A 170 1.66 12.13 -20.75
CA GLU A 170 1.49 10.79 -21.32
C GLU A 170 0.21 10.06 -20.86
N CYS A 171 -0.28 10.40 -19.67
CA CYS A 171 -1.31 9.65 -18.95
C CYS A 171 -2.44 10.50 -18.37
N GLY A 172 -2.32 11.82 -18.39
CA GLY A 172 -3.36 12.75 -17.94
C GLY A 172 -3.35 13.07 -16.44
N LEU A 173 -4.27 13.96 -16.05
CA LEU A 173 -4.35 14.57 -14.72
C LEU A 173 -4.61 13.56 -13.60
N GLU A 174 -5.38 12.50 -13.84
CA GLU A 174 -5.68 11.49 -12.82
C GLU A 174 -4.42 10.71 -12.41
N ALA A 175 -3.59 10.35 -13.38
CA ALA A 175 -2.33 9.66 -13.13
C ALA A 175 -1.33 10.56 -12.39
N GLU A 176 -1.23 11.83 -12.78
CA GLU A 176 -0.39 12.82 -12.10
C GLU A 176 -0.84 13.04 -10.65
N THR A 177 -2.15 13.25 -10.44
CA THR A 177 -2.74 13.43 -9.11
C THR A 177 -2.52 12.21 -8.23
N SER A 178 -2.69 11.01 -8.80
CA SER A 178 -2.41 9.74 -8.13
C SER A 178 -0.94 9.63 -7.74
N PHE A 179 -0.01 9.96 -8.64
CA PHE A 179 1.42 9.93 -8.35
C PHE A 179 1.78 10.87 -7.20
N ASN A 180 1.25 12.10 -7.19
CA ASN A 180 1.51 13.06 -6.14
C ASN A 180 1.02 12.58 -4.76
N LYS A 181 -0.16 11.94 -4.71
CA LYS A 181 -0.70 11.35 -3.46
C LYS A 181 0.13 10.17 -2.95
N LEU A 182 0.79 9.44 -3.84
CA LEU A 182 1.59 8.26 -3.53
C LEU A 182 3.05 8.58 -3.18
N ASN A 183 3.43 9.87 -3.14
CA ASN A 183 4.82 10.28 -2.98
C ASN A 183 5.50 9.64 -1.76
N GLU A 184 4.87 9.71 -0.58
CA GLU A 184 5.42 9.12 0.65
C GLU A 184 5.58 7.60 0.54
N GLU A 185 4.59 6.91 -0.05
CA GLU A 185 4.66 5.45 -0.23
C GLU A 185 5.75 5.03 -1.22
N LEU A 186 5.90 5.78 -2.32
CA LEU A 186 6.95 5.53 -3.30
C LEU A 186 8.34 5.77 -2.69
N ARG A 187 8.50 6.79 -1.83
CA ARG A 187 9.75 7.04 -1.12
C ARG A 187 10.12 5.89 -0.18
N LEU A 188 9.14 5.29 0.50
CA LEU A 188 9.36 4.11 1.32
C LEU A 188 9.76 2.90 0.47
N ILE A 189 9.09 2.68 -0.66
CA ILE A 189 9.36 1.54 -1.55
C ILE A 189 10.73 1.62 -2.22
N TYR A 190 11.17 2.81 -2.60
CA TYR A 190 12.52 3.02 -3.16
C TYR A 190 13.60 3.25 -2.09
N GLU A 191 13.26 3.06 -0.82
CA GLU A 191 14.18 3.19 0.32
C GLU A 191 14.93 4.52 0.33
N CYS A 192 14.23 5.60 -0.03
CA CYS A 192 14.82 6.93 -0.11
C CYS A 192 15.26 7.40 1.28
N SER A 193 16.58 7.51 1.49
CA SER A 193 17.12 8.01 2.75
C SER A 193 16.60 9.42 3.04
N ILE A 194 16.07 9.64 4.24
CA ILE A 194 15.72 10.97 4.74
C ILE A 194 17.04 11.67 5.07
N LYS A 195 17.56 12.46 4.12
CA LYS A 195 18.65 13.42 4.37
C LYS A 195 18.20 14.83 3.99
#